data_AF-A0A7X3KFJ3-F1
#
_entry.id   AF-A0A7X3KFJ3-F1
#
_cell.length_a   1.000
_cell.length_b   1.000
_cell.length_c   1.000
_cell.angle_alpha   90.00
_cell.angle_beta   90.00
_cell.angle_gamma   90.00
#
_symmetry.space_group_name_H-M   'P 1'
#
loop_
_entity.id
_entity.type
_entity.pdbx_description
1 polymer ?
#
loop_
_entity_poly.entity_id
_entity_poly.type
_entity_poly.pdbx_seq_one_letter_code
_entity_poly.pdbx_strand_id
1 'polypeptide(L)'
;MSNLLQVRVTGVLVEQDCILLVKQNVTPDREWSLPGGRVEQGETLEAAIVREVEEETGIATTVSKLLYLCDKPDASPSLIHITFLLKRIGGELRIPSNEFDLNPISDVAMVSIHELVAHGFSEKFMAIVQAGFPEAGSYQGLKANIGL
;
A
#
# COMPACT_ATOMS: atom_id res chain seq x y z
N MET A 1 -22.57 16.50 3.38
CA MET A 1 -22.36 16.32 1.93
C MET A 1 -21.94 14.89 1.72
N SER A 2 -22.59 14.12 0.84
CA SER A 2 -22.13 12.77 0.51
C SER A 2 -20.79 12.87 -0.23
N ASN A 3 -19.77 12.15 0.22
CA ASN A 3 -18.52 12.08 -0.52
C ASN A 3 -18.79 11.31 -1.82
N LEU A 4 -18.68 11.99 -2.96
CA LEU A 4 -18.83 11.38 -4.29
C LEU A 4 -17.59 10.58 -4.70
N LEU A 5 -16.44 10.90 -4.09
CA LEU A 5 -15.14 10.34 -4.43
C LEU A 5 -14.37 10.02 -3.14
N GLN A 6 -13.79 8.83 -3.09
CA GLN A 6 -12.82 8.43 -2.09
C GLN A 6 -11.44 8.33 -2.74
N VAL A 7 -10.42 8.82 -2.04
CA VAL A 7 -9.02 8.68 -2.44
C VAL A 7 -8.31 7.77 -1.45
N ARG A 8 -7.59 6.77 -1.94
CA ARG A 8 -6.72 5.89 -1.18
C ARG A 8 -5.30 5.93 -1.70
N VAL A 9 -4.34 5.75 -0.80
CA VAL A 9 -2.92 5.67 -1.10
C VAL A 9 -2.38 4.31 -0.68
N THR A 10 -1.39 3.80 -1.40
CA THR A 10 -0.61 2.61 -1.02
C THR A 10 0.87 2.87 -1.18
N GLY A 11 1.64 2.41 -0.21
CA GLY A 11 3.08 2.56 -0.15
C GLY A 11 3.78 1.28 -0.56
N VAL A 12 4.80 1.40 -1.39
CA VAL A 12 5.72 0.33 -1.73
C VAL A 12 7.10 0.73 -1.26
N LEU A 13 7.62 0.06 -0.23
CA LEU A 13 9.01 0.20 0.21
C LEU A 13 9.74 -1.10 -0.13
N VAL A 14 10.82 -1.01 -0.92
CA VAL A 14 11.66 -2.14 -1.30
C VAL A 14 13.08 -1.89 -0.81
N GLU A 15 13.63 -2.81 -0.04
CA GLU A 15 15.01 -2.80 0.46
C GLU A 15 15.58 -4.22 0.39
N GLN A 16 16.78 -4.39 -0.17
CA GLN A 16 17.49 -5.69 -0.19
C GLN A 16 16.64 -6.86 -0.71
N ASP A 17 15.92 -6.65 -1.82
CA ASP A 17 15.00 -7.62 -2.43
C ASP A 17 13.82 -8.06 -1.53
N CYS A 18 13.56 -7.31 -0.46
CA CYS A 18 12.39 -7.45 0.39
C CYS A 18 11.44 -6.25 0.23
N ILE A 19 10.15 -6.49 0.41
CA ILE A 19 9.08 -5.49 0.36
C ILE A 19 8.37 -5.40 1.71
N LEU A 20 8.07 -4.17 2.15
CA LEU A 20 7.36 -3.92 3.40
C LEU A 20 5.88 -4.30 3.26
N LEU A 21 5.42 -5.20 4.13
CA LEU A 21 4.03 -5.65 4.21
C LEU A 21 3.49 -5.52 5.63
N VAL A 22 2.18 -5.37 5.72
CA VAL A 22 1.40 -5.42 6.97
C VAL A 22 0.43 -6.59 6.92
N LYS A 23 0.16 -7.18 8.08
CA LYS A 23 -0.75 -8.32 8.22
C LYS A 23 -2.05 -7.90 8.91
N GLN A 24 -3.16 -7.90 8.19
CA GLN A 24 -4.50 -7.52 8.69
C GLN A 24 -5.51 -8.63 8.41
N ASN A 25 -6.38 -8.93 9.37
CA ASN A 25 -7.44 -9.94 9.21
C ASN A 25 -8.64 -9.39 8.43
N VAL A 26 -8.44 -9.01 7.16
CA VAL A 26 -9.50 -8.42 6.31
C VAL A 26 -10.27 -9.50 5.54
N THR A 27 -9.60 -10.55 5.06
CA THR A 27 -10.22 -11.69 4.37
C THR A 27 -9.48 -13.00 4.71
N PRO A 28 -10.14 -14.18 4.63
CA PRO A 28 -9.51 -15.47 4.91
C PRO A 28 -8.33 -15.81 3.98
N ASP A 29 -8.35 -15.26 2.76
CA ASP A 29 -7.45 -15.67 1.67
C ASP A 29 -6.26 -14.72 1.46
N ARG A 30 -6.22 -13.57 2.16
CA ARG A 30 -5.14 -12.58 2.02
C ARG A 30 -4.91 -11.85 3.34
N GLU A 31 -3.99 -12.40 4.12
CA GLU A 31 -3.61 -11.81 5.40
C GLU A 31 -2.60 -10.67 5.23
N TRP A 32 -1.80 -10.67 4.16
CA TRP A 32 -0.74 -9.69 3.91
C TRP A 32 -1.12 -8.68 2.82
N SER A 33 -0.86 -7.40 3.09
CA SER A 33 -1.12 -6.29 2.20
C SER A 33 0.03 -5.27 2.24
N LEU A 34 0.04 -4.38 1.26
CA LEU A 34 0.91 -3.20 1.28
C LEU A 34 0.32 -2.16 2.24
N PRO A 35 1.17 -1.42 2.99
CA PRO A 35 0.68 -0.39 3.88
C PRO A 35 0.01 0.76 3.11
N GLY A 36 -0.92 1.43 3.77
CA GLY A 36 -1.62 2.58 3.24
C GLY A 36 -3.12 2.57 3.50
N GLY A 37 -3.72 3.76 3.43
CA GLY A 37 -5.12 3.92 3.78
C GLY A 37 -5.80 5.03 3.03
N ARG A 38 -6.69 5.72 3.73
CA ARG A 38 -7.54 6.75 3.17
C ARG A 38 -6.85 8.10 3.31
N VAL A 39 -6.96 8.94 2.29
CA VAL A 39 -6.56 10.35 2.40
C VAL A 39 -7.60 11.10 3.21
N GLU A 40 -7.18 11.76 4.29
CA GLU A 40 -8.07 12.53 5.14
C GLU A 40 -8.29 13.96 4.62
N GLN A 41 -9.29 14.63 5.19
CA GLN A 41 -9.62 15.99 4.78
C GLN A 41 -8.49 16.96 5.13
N GLY A 42 -7.98 17.67 4.11
CA GLY A 42 -6.90 18.64 4.28
C GLY A 42 -5.50 18.04 4.13
N GLU A 43 -5.37 16.72 3.98
CA GLU A 43 -4.09 16.07 3.71
C GLU A 43 -3.71 16.15 2.23
N THR A 44 -2.41 16.27 1.96
CA THR A 44 -1.85 15.94 0.65
C THR A 44 -1.73 14.42 0.50
N LEU A 45 -1.62 13.92 -0.73
CA LEU A 45 -1.40 12.49 -0.98
C LEU A 45 -0.11 11.98 -0.32
N GLU A 46 0.93 12.81 -0.33
CA GLU A 46 2.22 12.54 0.29
C GLU A 46 2.10 12.49 1.82
N ALA A 47 1.43 13.47 2.43
CA ALA A 47 1.20 13.49 3.87
C ALA A 47 0.43 12.24 4.32
N ALA A 48 -0.63 11.87 3.59
CA ALA A 48 -1.41 10.69 3.88
C ALA A 48 -0.58 9.41 3.83
N ILE A 49 0.22 9.19 2.76
CA ILE A 49 0.97 7.93 2.68
C ILE A 49 2.12 7.84 3.70
N VAL A 50 2.78 8.96 4.00
CA VAL A 50 3.82 9.00 5.04
C VAL A 50 3.23 8.71 6.41
N ARG A 51 2.09 9.34 6.74
CA ARG A 51 1.34 9.07 7.98
C ARG A 51 0.96 7.59 8.08
N GLU A 52 0.28 7.06 7.07
CA GLU A 52 -0.20 5.68 7.08
C GLU A 52 0.95 4.67 7.25
N VAL A 53 2.06 4.83 6.53
CA VAL A 53 3.20 3.90 6.69
C VAL A 53 3.82 4.00 8.08
N GLU A 54 3.96 5.20 8.64
CA GLU A 54 4.50 5.39 9.99
C GLU A 54 3.56 4.82 11.08
N GLU A 55 2.26 5.06 10.94
CA GLU A 55 1.21 4.54 11.82
C GLU A 55 1.13 3.03 11.78
N GLU A 56 1.19 2.43 10.58
CA GLU A 56 1.00 0.99 10.39
C GLU A 56 2.27 0.16 10.66
N THR A 57 3.47 0.75 10.52
CA THR A 57 4.73 -0.01 10.50
C THR A 57 5.84 0.54 11.38
N GLY A 58 5.72 1.79 11.85
CA GLY A 58 6.79 2.52 12.56
C GLY A 58 7.94 3.01 11.68
N ILE A 59 7.88 2.78 10.36
CA ILE A 59 8.93 3.21 9.43
C ILE A 59 8.64 4.63 8.94
N ALA A 60 9.59 5.53 9.14
CA ALA A 60 9.53 6.87 8.59
C ALA A 60 9.98 6.85 7.12
N THR A 61 9.18 7.42 6.23
CA THR A 61 9.42 7.39 4.78
C THR A 61 9.29 8.75 4.11
N THR A 62 9.81 8.85 2.88
CA THR A 62 9.54 9.93 1.93
C THR A 62 9.07 9.34 0.60
N VAL A 63 8.23 10.06 -0.14
CA VAL A 63 7.81 9.64 -1.48
C VAL A 63 8.97 9.80 -2.45
N SER A 64 9.33 8.72 -3.14
CA SER A 64 10.36 8.77 -4.20
C SER A 64 9.74 8.92 -5.59
N LYS A 65 8.65 8.21 -5.88
CA LYS A 65 7.98 8.22 -7.20
C LYS A 65 6.50 7.88 -7.07
N LEU A 66 5.68 8.44 -7.95
CA LEU A 66 4.36 7.88 -8.28
C LEU A 66 4.56 6.61 -9.12
N LEU A 67 3.98 5.50 -8.70
CA LEU A 67 3.98 4.25 -9.47
C LEU A 67 2.74 4.16 -10.35
N TYR A 68 1.56 4.12 -9.74
CA TYR A 68 0.32 3.84 -10.47
C TYR A 68 -0.85 4.67 -9.97
N LEU A 69 -1.69 5.10 -10.91
CA LEU A 69 -3.03 5.60 -10.64
C LEU A 69 -4.04 4.59 -11.16
N CYS A 70 -4.90 4.10 -10.27
CA CYS A 70 -6.00 3.21 -10.58
C CYS A 70 -7.31 3.86 -10.16
N ASP A 71 -8.41 3.50 -10.80
CA ASP A 71 -9.75 3.94 -10.40
C ASP A 71 -10.76 2.79 -10.41
N LYS A 72 -11.83 2.97 -9.63
CA LYS A 72 -13.00 2.09 -9.60
C LYS A 72 -14.24 2.98 -9.57
N PRO A 73 -14.74 3.42 -10.73
CA PRO A 73 -15.85 4.37 -10.80
C PRO A 73 -17.15 3.78 -10.25
N ASP A 74 -17.35 2.47 -10.40
CA ASP A 74 -18.53 1.74 -9.93
C ASP A 74 -18.50 1.43 -8.41
N ALA A 75 -17.43 1.81 -7.70
CA ALA A 75 -17.44 1.75 -6.24
C ALA A 75 -18.43 2.76 -5.66
N SER A 76 -18.91 2.51 -4.44
CA SER A 76 -19.79 3.44 -3.71
C SER A 76 -19.14 3.84 -2.38
N PRO A 77 -18.55 5.05 -2.29
CA PRO A 77 -18.38 6.03 -3.38
C PRO A 77 -17.32 5.60 -4.41
N SER A 78 -17.24 6.30 -5.55
CA SER A 78 -16.20 6.04 -6.56
C SER A 78 -14.81 6.17 -5.93
N LEU A 79 -13.87 5.33 -6.36
CA LEU A 79 -12.55 5.24 -5.73
C LEU A 79 -11.43 5.60 -6.71
N ILE A 80 -10.49 6.44 -6.27
CA ILE A 80 -9.16 6.59 -6.88
C ILE A 80 -8.15 5.96 -5.92
N HIS A 81 -7.29 5.10 -6.46
CA HIS A 81 -6.21 4.45 -5.73
C HIS A 81 -4.87 4.87 -6.34
N ILE A 82 -4.02 5.52 -5.54
CA ILE A 82 -2.68 5.97 -5.94
C ILE A 82 -1.63 5.13 -5.22
N THR A 83 -0.65 4.60 -5.96
CA THR A 83 0.45 3.81 -5.39
C THR A 83 1.77 4.56 -5.52
N PHE A 84 2.52 4.69 -4.43
CA PHE A 84 3.81 5.39 -4.37
C PHE A 84 4.95 4.42 -4.07
N LEU A 85 6.10 4.66 -4.70
CA LEU A 85 7.38 4.10 -4.28
C LEU A 85 7.95 5.00 -3.18
N LEU A 86 8.28 4.38 -2.05
CA LEU A 86 8.78 5.04 -0.85
C LEU A 86 10.27 4.78 -0.67
N LYS A 87 10.92 5.67 0.08
CA LYS A 87 12.26 5.47 0.63
C LYS A 87 12.22 5.64 2.14
N ARG A 88 12.85 4.73 2.86
CA ARG A 88 13.04 4.88 4.29
C ARG A 88 13.99 6.02 4.59
N ILE A 89 13.64 6.82 5.59
CA ILE A 89 14.48 7.90 6.13
C ILE A 89 14.75 7.73 7.64
N GLY A 90 14.11 6.75 8.28
CA GLY A 90 14.28 6.45 9.70
C GLY A 90 13.24 5.47 10.22
N GLY A 91 12.96 5.53 11.52
CA GLY A 91 12.00 4.65 12.19
C GLY A 91 12.53 3.23 12.42
N GLU A 92 11.78 2.45 13.16
CA GLU A 92 12.05 1.03 13.43
C GLU A 92 10.75 0.25 13.23
N LEU A 93 10.88 -0.96 12.70
CA LEU A 93 9.74 -1.82 12.42
C LEU A 93 9.04 -2.16 13.73
N ARG A 94 7.75 -1.86 13.82
CA ARG A 94 6.94 -2.18 14.99
C ARG A 94 5.54 -2.56 14.57
N ILE A 95 4.93 -3.44 15.34
CA ILE A 95 3.49 -3.66 15.30
C ILE A 95 2.86 -2.47 16.01
N PRO A 96 1.90 -1.77 15.38
CA PRO A 96 1.29 -0.60 15.99
C PRO A 96 0.30 -0.97 17.09
N SER A 97 0.08 -0.05 18.02
CA SER A 97 -0.97 -0.17 19.03
C SER A 97 -2.31 0.21 18.41
N ASN A 98 -3.07 -0.77 17.95
CA ASN A 98 -4.32 -0.58 17.19
C ASN A 98 -5.47 -1.48 17.66
N GLU A 99 -5.51 -1.77 18.96
CA GLU A 99 -6.51 -2.67 19.58
C GLU A 99 -7.97 -2.21 19.38
N PHE A 100 -8.19 -0.93 19.03
CA PHE A 100 -9.51 -0.35 18.78
C PHE A 100 -9.87 -0.23 17.30
N ASP A 101 -8.96 -0.60 16.41
CA ASP A 101 -9.23 -0.57 14.97
C ASP A 101 -10.15 -1.72 14.59
N LEU A 102 -10.99 -1.48 13.58
CA LEU A 102 -11.90 -2.51 13.06
C LEU A 102 -11.14 -3.71 12.49
N ASN A 103 -9.92 -3.49 11.99
CA ASN A 103 -9.03 -4.51 11.44
C ASN A 103 -7.60 -4.26 11.95
N PRO A 104 -7.25 -4.74 13.16
CA PRO A 104 -5.92 -4.52 13.71
C PRO A 104 -4.85 -5.22 12.86
N ILE A 105 -3.74 -4.51 12.67
CA ILE A 105 -2.48 -5.06 12.16
C ILE A 105 -1.89 -5.96 13.22
N SER A 106 -1.75 -7.23 12.86
CA SER A 106 -1.24 -8.31 13.72
C SER A 106 0.25 -8.58 13.52
N ASP A 107 0.82 -8.14 12.40
CA ASP A 107 2.23 -8.34 12.07
C ASP A 107 2.71 -7.32 11.02
N VAL A 108 4.00 -7.05 10.99
CA VAL A 108 4.67 -6.16 10.02
C VAL A 108 6.01 -6.77 9.67
N ALA A 109 6.31 -6.93 8.38
CA ALA A 109 7.53 -7.60 7.95
C ALA A 109 8.08 -7.04 6.63
N MET A 110 9.40 -7.13 6.49
CA MET A 110 10.08 -7.08 5.20
C MET A 110 10.07 -8.50 4.62
N VAL A 111 9.26 -8.74 3.60
CA VAL A 111 9.07 -10.06 2.99
C VAL A 111 9.85 -10.15 1.69
N SER A 112 10.53 -11.28 1.44
CA SER A 112 11.23 -11.50 0.18
C SER A 112 10.27 -11.33 -1.01
N ILE A 113 10.68 -10.58 -2.03
CA ILE A 113 9.86 -10.40 -3.25
C ILE A 113 9.53 -11.75 -3.88
N HIS A 114 10.42 -12.75 -3.75
CA HIS A 114 10.22 -14.10 -4.27
C HIS A 114 9.14 -14.91 -3.54
N GLU A 115 8.73 -14.46 -2.35
CA GLU A 115 7.71 -15.12 -1.53
C GLU A 115 6.33 -14.44 -1.65
N LEU A 116 6.22 -13.34 -2.40
CA LEU A 116 4.96 -12.57 -2.54
C LEU A 116 3.75 -13.43 -2.91
N VAL A 117 3.92 -14.43 -3.78
CA VAL A 117 2.84 -15.35 -4.17
C VAL A 117 2.38 -16.22 -3.00
N ALA A 118 3.31 -16.68 -2.16
CA ALA A 118 2.98 -17.43 -0.94
C ALA A 118 2.21 -16.58 0.08
N HIS A 119 2.33 -15.25 -0.01
CA HIS A 119 1.61 -14.27 0.81
C HIS A 119 0.34 -13.71 0.14
N GLY A 120 -0.16 -14.35 -0.92
CA GLY A 120 -1.46 -14.02 -1.54
C GLY A 120 -1.42 -12.88 -2.57
N PHE A 121 -0.23 -12.47 -3.03
CA PHE A 121 -0.10 -11.57 -4.16
C PHE A 121 -0.08 -12.34 -5.48
N SER A 122 -0.49 -11.69 -6.58
CA SER A 122 -0.43 -12.33 -7.90
C SER A 122 1.02 -12.44 -8.42
N GLU A 123 1.29 -13.44 -9.25
CA GLU A 123 2.56 -13.55 -9.99
C GLU A 123 2.84 -12.30 -10.82
N LYS A 124 1.78 -11.65 -11.34
CA LYS A 124 1.90 -10.40 -12.09
C LYS A 124 2.48 -9.30 -11.22
N PHE A 125 1.96 -9.10 -10.00
CA PHE A 125 2.47 -8.06 -9.11
C PHE A 125 3.92 -8.35 -8.73
N MET A 126 4.25 -9.61 -8.40
CA MET A 126 5.63 -10.01 -8.13
C MET A 126 6.56 -9.67 -9.31
N ALA A 127 6.18 -10.00 -10.54
CA ALA A 127 6.96 -9.70 -11.73
C ALA A 127 7.14 -8.18 -11.94
N ILE A 128 6.11 -7.37 -11.67
CA ILE A 128 6.18 -5.90 -11.75
C ILE A 128 7.20 -5.35 -10.74
N VAL A 129 7.20 -5.86 -9.51
CA VAL A 129 8.15 -5.45 -8.46
C VAL A 129 9.58 -5.84 -8.86
N GLN A 130 9.79 -7.07 -9.32
CA GLN A 130 11.10 -7.56 -9.79
C GLN A 130 11.64 -6.78 -11.00
N ALA A 131 10.76 -6.33 -11.89
CA ALA A 131 11.13 -5.51 -13.03
C ALA A 131 11.38 -4.03 -12.66
N GLY A 132 11.24 -3.64 -11.39
CA GLY A 132 11.49 -2.28 -10.93
C GLY A 132 10.43 -1.27 -11.39
N PHE A 133 9.17 -1.70 -11.54
CA PHE A 133 8.03 -0.87 -11.92
C PHE A 133 8.21 -0.15 -13.28
N PRO A 134 8.28 -0.88 -14.41
CA PRO A 134 8.58 -0.30 -15.73
C PRO A 134 7.57 0.78 -16.17
N GLU A 135 6.31 0.65 -15.75
CA GLU A 135 5.22 1.57 -16.06
C GLU A 135 5.01 2.64 -14.96
N ALA A 136 6.04 2.99 -14.19
CA ALA A 136 5.91 4.00 -13.14
C ALA A 136 5.42 5.36 -13.70
N GLY A 137 4.45 5.96 -13.01
CA GLY A 137 3.83 7.23 -13.38
C GLY A 137 2.61 7.10 -14.30
N SER A 138 2.10 5.88 -14.50
CA SER A 138 1.02 5.60 -15.45
C SER A 138 -0.35 5.41 -14.79
N TYR A 139 -1.39 5.65 -15.60
CA TYR A 139 -2.75 5.21 -15.32
C TYR A 139 -2.91 3.73 -15.71
N GLN A 140 -3.53 2.94 -14.84
CA GLN A 140 -3.66 1.49 -15.01
C GLN A 140 -5.11 1.00 -15.05
N GLY A 141 -6.11 1.88 -14.93
CA GLY A 141 -7.51 1.48 -14.84
C GLY A 141 -7.80 0.75 -13.53
N LEU A 142 -8.39 -0.45 -13.61
CA LEU A 142 -8.68 -1.24 -12.42
C LEU A 142 -7.39 -1.72 -11.75
N LYS A 143 -7.37 -1.73 -10.40
CA LYS A 143 -6.22 -2.17 -9.60
C LYS A 143 -5.74 -3.61 -9.92
N ALA A 144 -6.65 -4.48 -10.33
CA ALA A 144 -6.32 -5.84 -10.77
C ALA A 144 -5.38 -5.88 -11.99
N ASN A 145 -5.30 -4.80 -12.76
CA ASN A 145 -4.39 -4.71 -13.92
C ASN A 145 -2.92 -4.73 -13.50
N ILE A 146 -2.59 -4.21 -12.31
CA ILE A 146 -1.25 -4.30 -11.70
C ILE A 146 -1.11 -5.50 -10.74
N GLY A 147 -2.11 -6.39 -10.69
CA GLY A 147 -2.05 -7.61 -9.89
C GLY A 147 -2.28 -7.42 -8.39
N LEU A 148 -2.90 -6.29 -7.98
CA LEU A 148 -3.22 -5.95 -6.60
C LEU A 148 -4.72 -5.94 -6.30
#